data_AF-A0A8H7M0I3-F1
#
_entry.id   AF-A0A8H7M0I3-F1
#
_cell.length_a   1.000
_cell.length_b   1.000
_cell.length_c   1.000
_cell.angle_alpha   90.00
_cell.angle_beta   90.00
_cell.angle_gamma   90.00
#
_symmetry.space_group_name_H-M   'P 1'
#
loop_
_entity.id
_entity.type
_entity.pdbx_description
1 polymer ?
#
loop_
_entity_poly.entity_id
_entity_poly.type
_entity_poly.pdbx_seq_one_letter_code
_entity_poly.pdbx_strand_id
1 'polypeptide(L)'
;MIEVLCSENSVNVEHLLAMMSQSGHAFTIDGGLGYEDVEFLILMLWKDRKSLVPLRLCGLLPGLPAMLFVLCQMTVLSKSSIIHRPWLALEDIIFRCYIGETTNPEREILRQFCIYIESHVLNRYHAISLDYERVDKEDSRTVAEAYCTVFTPPMDLSLAPIIQLDVSMMLFRWVLDLLGWQAKGALAGEDLVPHIIKSAMARLTLEIDREWSGPMLDKRRAFTNRYAGEVFGYTSSLVLQKKISTHSVQQALVQMFVEGDFHELAGRVLMLVTRES
;
A
#
# COMPACT_ATOMS: atom_id res chain seq x y z
N MET A 1 7.24 22.18 7.02
CA MET A 1 6.63 21.35 5.96
C MET A 1 6.74 19.87 6.30
N ILE A 2 7.95 19.34 6.50
CA ILE A 2 8.19 17.95 6.98
C ILE A 2 7.48 17.68 8.31
N GLU A 3 7.63 18.57 9.31
CA GLU A 3 6.97 18.41 10.63
C GLU A 3 5.43 18.36 10.56
N VAL A 4 4.82 19.01 9.57
CA VAL A 4 3.36 19.02 9.39
C VAL A 4 2.90 17.75 8.65
N LEU A 5 3.68 17.30 7.66
CA LEU A 5 3.46 16.03 6.96
C LEU A 5 3.62 14.81 7.88
N CYS A 6 4.48 14.90 8.89
CA CYS A 6 4.67 13.86 9.91
C CYS A 6 3.62 13.90 11.05
N SER A 7 2.68 14.84 11.06
CA SER A 7 1.86 15.12 12.26
C SER A 7 0.70 14.15 12.52
N GLU A 8 0.55 13.08 11.74
CA GLU A 8 -0.58 12.10 11.79
C GLU A 8 -2.00 12.72 11.80
N ASN A 9 -2.10 14.03 11.65
CA ASN A 9 -3.34 14.77 11.70
C ASN A 9 -3.75 15.04 10.26
N SER A 10 -4.68 14.23 9.76
CA SER A 10 -5.22 14.36 8.40
C SER A 10 -5.73 15.77 8.13
N VAL A 11 -6.24 16.47 9.14
CA VAL A 11 -6.68 17.87 9.03
C VAL A 11 -5.50 18.81 8.80
N ASN A 12 -4.34 18.60 9.42
CA ASN A 12 -3.15 19.42 9.18
C ASN A 12 -2.55 19.16 7.81
N VAL A 13 -2.58 17.91 7.33
CA VAL A 13 -2.15 17.55 5.98
C VAL A 13 -3.12 18.13 4.96
N GLU A 14 -4.44 17.99 5.15
CA GLU A 14 -5.48 18.61 4.34
C GLU A 14 -5.35 20.13 4.34
N HIS A 15 -5.10 20.77 5.49
CA HIS A 15 -4.98 22.22 5.59
C HIS A 15 -3.69 22.72 4.94
N LEU A 16 -2.62 21.93 4.93
CA LEU A 16 -1.38 22.24 4.22
C LEU A 16 -1.56 22.06 2.70
N LEU A 17 -2.21 20.98 2.27
CA LEU A 17 -2.59 20.75 0.87
C LEU A 17 -3.61 21.79 0.36
N ALA A 18 -4.55 22.23 1.20
CA ALA A 18 -5.54 23.25 0.91
C ALA A 18 -4.97 24.68 0.99
N MET A 19 -3.97 24.94 1.83
CA MET A 19 -3.21 26.19 1.76
C MET A 19 -2.42 26.30 0.46
N MET A 20 -1.91 25.19 -0.07
CA MET A 20 -1.32 25.14 -1.41
C MET A 20 -2.38 25.29 -2.53
N SER A 21 -3.65 24.98 -2.26
CA SER A 21 -4.75 25.09 -3.23
C SER A 21 -5.29 26.51 -3.43
N GLN A 22 -4.82 27.52 -2.69
CA GLN A 22 -5.24 28.91 -2.89
C GLN A 22 -4.53 29.62 -4.06
N SER A 23 -3.39 29.10 -4.54
CA SER A 23 -2.79 29.52 -5.81
C SER A 23 -3.12 28.47 -6.87
N GLY A 24 -4.27 28.64 -7.50
CA GLY A 24 -4.85 27.68 -8.44
C GLY A 24 -4.13 27.52 -9.79
N HIS A 25 -2.81 27.60 -9.81
CA HIS A 25 -1.90 27.27 -10.89
C HIS A 25 -0.50 27.07 -10.28
N ALA A 26 -0.11 25.84 -9.96
CA ALA A 26 1.21 25.63 -9.36
C ALA A 26 2.36 26.00 -10.31
N PHE A 27 2.15 25.99 -11.64
CA PHE A 27 3.22 26.28 -12.61
C PHE A 27 2.76 26.86 -13.96
N THR A 28 1.56 27.44 -14.11
CA THR A 28 1.20 28.15 -15.38
C THR A 28 1.68 29.60 -15.35
N ILE A 29 2.96 29.80 -15.05
CA ILE A 29 3.66 31.04 -15.35
C ILE A 29 4.62 30.66 -16.48
N ASP A 30 4.34 31.15 -17.69
CA ASP A 30 5.18 31.02 -18.90
C ASP A 30 5.70 29.59 -19.23
N GLY A 31 4.82 28.72 -19.73
CA GLY A 31 5.22 27.47 -20.41
C GLY A 31 5.52 26.26 -19.52
N GLY A 32 5.07 26.24 -18.26
CA GLY A 32 5.14 25.07 -17.38
C GLY A 32 4.17 23.94 -17.75
N LEU A 33 4.34 22.78 -17.10
CA LEU A 33 3.55 21.56 -17.37
C LEU A 33 2.05 21.77 -17.06
N GLY A 34 1.21 21.54 -18.07
CA GLY A 34 -0.24 21.51 -17.97
C GLY A 34 -0.76 20.21 -17.34
N TYR A 35 -2.07 20.11 -17.19
CA TYR A 35 -2.70 18.88 -16.68
C TYR A 35 -2.47 17.71 -17.64
N GLU A 36 -2.59 17.95 -18.94
CA GLU A 36 -2.40 16.98 -20.01
C GLU A 36 -0.96 16.41 -19.99
N ASP A 37 0.03 17.25 -19.69
CA ASP A 37 1.42 16.81 -19.56
C ASP A 37 1.62 15.93 -18.33
N VAL A 38 1.01 16.30 -17.19
CA VAL A 38 1.06 15.51 -15.94
C VAL A 38 0.38 14.16 -16.13
N GLU A 39 -0.80 14.15 -16.74
CA GLU A 39 -1.53 12.93 -17.06
C GLU A 39 -0.71 12.04 -18.00
N PHE A 40 -0.11 12.61 -19.05
CA PHE A 40 0.77 11.89 -19.95
C PHE A 40 1.96 11.25 -19.23
N LEU A 41 2.63 11.99 -18.34
CA LEU A 41 3.76 11.48 -17.55
C LEU A 41 3.35 10.33 -16.63
N ILE A 42 2.21 10.43 -15.95
CA ILE A 42 1.70 9.36 -15.09
C ILE A 42 1.38 8.11 -15.94
N LEU A 43 0.73 8.28 -17.08
CA LEU A 43 0.40 7.16 -17.97
C LEU A 43 1.64 6.52 -18.60
N MET A 44 2.69 7.31 -18.87
CA MET A 44 3.98 6.79 -19.31
C MET A 44 4.61 5.90 -18.22
N LEU A 45 4.73 6.41 -17.00
CA LEU A 45 5.25 5.64 -15.86
C LEU A 45 4.42 4.39 -15.59
N TRP A 46 3.10 4.48 -15.76
CA TRP A 46 2.22 3.34 -15.62
C TRP A 46 2.47 2.31 -16.72
N LYS A 47 2.67 2.72 -17.98
CA LYS A 47 3.04 1.79 -19.06
C LYS A 47 4.36 1.06 -18.75
N ASP A 48 5.33 1.77 -18.18
CA ASP A 48 6.65 1.22 -17.82
C ASP A 48 6.72 0.62 -16.40
N ARG A 49 5.57 0.40 -15.74
CA ARG A 49 5.47 0.01 -14.33
C ARG A 49 6.25 -1.24 -13.93
N LYS A 50 6.46 -2.18 -14.88
CA LYS A 50 7.26 -3.40 -14.69
C LYS A 50 8.69 -3.10 -14.26
N SER A 51 9.28 -2.05 -14.82
CA SER A 51 10.68 -1.72 -14.62
C SER A 51 10.93 -0.99 -13.29
N LEU A 52 9.87 -0.46 -12.65
CA LEU A 52 10.02 0.42 -11.49
C LEU A 52 10.67 -0.27 -10.30
N VAL A 53 10.16 -1.45 -9.90
CA VAL A 53 10.70 -2.18 -8.74
C VAL A 53 12.14 -2.64 -9.01
N PRO A 54 12.47 -3.34 -10.12
CA PRO A 54 13.85 -3.74 -10.40
C PRO A 54 14.84 -2.57 -10.45
N LEU A 55 14.50 -1.49 -11.17
CA LEU A 55 15.40 -0.34 -11.30
C LEU A 55 15.59 0.38 -9.96
N ARG A 56 14.55 0.46 -9.13
CA ARG A 56 14.67 1.02 -7.77
C ARG A 56 15.59 0.19 -6.89
N LEU A 57 15.42 -1.14 -6.86
CA LEU A 57 16.28 -2.03 -6.07
C LEU A 57 17.75 -1.95 -6.50
N CYS A 58 18.02 -1.62 -7.77
CA CYS A 58 19.37 -1.33 -8.26
C CYS A 58 19.86 0.10 -7.98
N GLY A 59 19.08 0.95 -7.30
CA GLY A 59 19.42 2.34 -7.03
C GLY A 59 19.42 3.26 -8.25
N LEU A 60 18.77 2.85 -9.36
CA LEU A 60 18.80 3.57 -10.64
C LEU A 60 17.72 4.64 -10.79
N LEU A 61 16.78 4.72 -9.84
CA LEU A 61 15.67 5.70 -9.85
C LEU A 61 15.61 6.55 -8.56
N PRO A 62 16.71 7.18 -8.12
CA PRO A 62 16.73 7.93 -6.86
C PRO A 62 15.79 9.15 -6.88
N GLY A 63 15.55 9.77 -8.04
CA GLY A 63 14.67 10.94 -8.17
C GLY A 63 13.18 10.63 -8.29
N LEU A 64 12.79 9.36 -8.44
CA LEU A 64 11.40 8.96 -8.66
C LEU A 64 10.45 9.38 -7.52
N PRO A 65 10.76 9.27 -6.22
CA PRO A 65 9.82 9.65 -5.16
C PRO A 65 9.53 11.14 -5.18
N ALA A 66 10.56 11.96 -5.41
CA ALA A 66 10.41 13.40 -5.56
C ALA A 66 9.56 13.77 -6.80
N MET A 67 9.78 13.09 -7.93
CA MET A 67 8.95 13.29 -9.12
C MET A 67 7.49 12.90 -8.85
N LEU A 68 7.22 11.77 -8.19
CA LEU A 68 5.87 11.36 -7.81
C LEU A 68 5.21 12.37 -6.86
N PHE A 69 5.96 12.91 -5.90
CA PHE A 69 5.48 14.01 -5.05
C PHE A 69 5.00 15.19 -5.89
N VAL A 70 5.80 15.63 -6.87
CA VAL A 70 5.43 16.74 -7.76
C VAL A 70 4.20 16.39 -8.58
N LEU A 71 4.15 15.21 -9.20
CA LEU A 71 3.01 14.77 -10.00
C LEU A 71 1.72 14.67 -9.17
N CYS A 72 1.79 14.16 -7.94
CA CYS A 72 0.66 14.15 -7.00
C CYS A 72 0.16 15.57 -6.72
N GLN A 73 1.05 16.48 -6.36
CA GLN A 73 0.69 17.87 -6.06
C GLN A 73 0.06 18.56 -7.27
N MET A 74 0.67 18.41 -8.45
CA MET A 74 0.12 18.98 -9.69
C MET A 74 -1.24 18.40 -10.03
N THR A 75 -1.42 17.09 -9.83
CA THR A 75 -2.71 16.44 -10.01
C THR A 75 -3.74 17.05 -9.06
N VAL A 76 -3.46 17.16 -7.76
CA VAL A 76 -4.36 17.77 -6.75
C VAL A 76 -4.73 19.21 -7.11
N LEU A 77 -3.74 20.03 -7.48
CA LEU A 77 -3.89 21.46 -7.72
C LEU A 77 -4.52 21.82 -9.07
N SER A 78 -4.61 20.86 -10.00
CA SER A 78 -5.35 21.06 -11.25
C SER A 78 -6.81 21.41 -10.93
N LYS A 79 -7.29 22.56 -11.40
CA LYS A 79 -8.68 23.04 -11.23
C LYS A 79 -9.72 22.24 -12.03
N SER A 80 -9.30 21.19 -12.72
CA SER A 80 -10.18 20.38 -13.54
C SER A 80 -11.16 19.58 -12.68
N SER A 81 -12.46 19.77 -12.91
CA SER A 81 -13.57 18.99 -12.31
C SER A 81 -13.66 17.55 -12.82
N ILE A 82 -12.68 17.11 -13.62
CA ILE A 82 -12.68 15.84 -14.32
C ILE A 82 -12.41 14.69 -13.35
N ILE A 83 -13.36 13.76 -13.32
CA ILE A 83 -13.39 12.50 -12.54
C ILE A 83 -12.38 11.46 -13.10
N HIS A 84 -11.76 11.72 -14.26
CA HIS A 84 -10.93 10.77 -15.02
C HIS A 84 -9.41 10.87 -14.79
N ARG A 85 -8.97 11.53 -13.72
CA ARG A 85 -7.55 11.59 -13.37
C ARG A 85 -6.97 10.18 -13.17
N PRO A 86 -5.69 9.93 -13.54
CA PRO A 86 -5.06 8.60 -13.48
C PRO A 86 -4.67 8.20 -12.04
N TRP A 87 -5.56 8.39 -11.06
CA TRP A 87 -5.30 8.21 -9.64
C TRP A 87 -4.94 6.78 -9.26
N LEU A 88 -5.63 5.79 -9.82
CA LEU A 88 -5.31 4.37 -9.59
C LEU A 88 -3.93 4.01 -10.17
N ALA A 89 -3.54 4.63 -11.29
CA ALA A 89 -2.25 4.40 -11.92
C ALA A 89 -1.15 5.03 -11.07
N LEU A 90 -1.40 6.25 -10.58
CA LEU A 90 -0.53 6.95 -9.67
C LEU A 90 -0.36 6.19 -8.35
N GLU A 91 -1.44 5.66 -7.76
CA GLU A 91 -1.39 4.85 -6.55
C GLU A 91 -0.56 3.57 -6.76
N ASP A 92 -0.76 2.84 -7.87
CA ASP A 92 0.04 1.66 -8.21
C ASP A 92 1.54 2.00 -8.33
N ILE A 93 1.86 3.10 -9.02
CA ILE A 93 3.25 3.58 -9.15
C ILE A 93 3.83 3.96 -7.78
N ILE A 94 3.04 4.61 -6.91
CA ILE A 94 3.48 4.96 -5.56
C ILE A 94 3.74 3.69 -4.73
N PHE A 95 2.87 2.68 -4.77
CA PHE A 95 3.12 1.42 -4.06
C PHE A 95 4.36 0.70 -4.57
N ARG A 96 4.58 0.63 -5.89
CA ARG A 96 5.81 0.08 -6.48
C ARG A 96 7.05 0.84 -6.01
N CYS A 97 6.95 2.17 -5.93
CA CYS A 97 8.01 3.01 -5.40
C CYS A 97 8.23 2.74 -3.89
N TYR A 98 7.15 2.56 -3.14
CA TYR A 98 7.16 2.31 -1.70
C TYR A 98 7.86 1.01 -1.33
N ILE A 99 7.57 -0.08 -2.05
CA ILE A 99 8.18 -1.39 -1.80
C ILE A 99 9.58 -1.55 -2.39
N GLY A 100 10.01 -0.62 -3.24
CA GLY A 100 11.38 -0.54 -3.71
C GLY A 100 12.34 0.00 -2.64
N GLU A 101 13.62 0.10 -3.01
CA GLU A 101 14.64 0.74 -2.16
C GLU A 101 14.28 2.22 -1.96
N THR A 102 13.82 2.59 -0.78
CA THR A 102 13.28 3.94 -0.49
C THR A 102 13.60 4.32 0.95
N THR A 103 14.07 5.54 1.15
CA THR A 103 14.45 6.05 2.47
C THR A 103 13.25 6.30 3.36
N ASN A 104 13.46 6.33 4.68
CA ASN A 104 12.43 6.59 5.68
C ASN A 104 11.62 7.89 5.43
N PRO A 105 12.25 9.04 5.13
CA PRO A 105 11.51 10.28 4.81
C PRO A 105 10.67 10.17 3.53
N GLU A 106 11.18 9.49 2.50
CA GLU A 106 10.44 9.31 1.25
C GLU A 106 9.23 8.39 1.45
N ARG A 107 9.38 7.31 2.24
CA ARG A 107 8.26 6.41 2.59
C ARG A 107 7.14 7.16 3.31
N GLU A 108 7.47 8.06 4.24
CA GLU A 108 6.49 8.91 4.92
C GLU A 108 5.67 9.72 3.90
N ILE A 109 6.35 10.40 2.97
CA ILE A 109 5.70 11.23 1.96
C ILE A 109 4.82 10.39 1.02
N LEU A 110 5.34 9.27 0.51
CA LEU A 110 4.61 8.37 -0.39
C LEU A 110 3.35 7.81 0.31
N ARG A 111 3.47 7.43 1.60
CA ARG A 111 2.34 7.01 2.42
C ARG A 111 1.24 8.08 2.47
N GLN A 112 1.58 9.33 2.76
CA GLN A 112 0.59 10.39 2.89
C GLN A 112 -0.23 10.57 1.60
N PHE A 113 0.41 10.42 0.44
CA PHE A 113 -0.30 10.47 -0.83
C PHE A 113 -1.17 9.26 -1.09
N CYS A 114 -0.71 8.04 -0.78
CA CYS A 114 -1.55 6.85 -0.85
C CYS A 114 -2.83 7.03 -0.02
N ILE A 115 -2.69 7.43 1.25
CA ILE A 115 -3.84 7.67 2.14
C ILE A 115 -4.77 8.74 1.54
N TYR A 116 -4.20 9.82 0.99
CA TYR A 116 -4.98 10.86 0.35
C TYR A 116 -5.81 10.32 -0.83
N ILE A 117 -5.17 9.56 -1.72
CA ILE A 117 -5.82 8.97 -2.89
C ILE A 117 -6.94 8.01 -2.46
N GLU A 118 -6.67 7.06 -1.58
CA GLU A 118 -7.69 6.09 -1.14
C GLU A 118 -8.85 6.80 -0.41
N SER A 119 -8.54 7.67 0.55
CA SER A 119 -9.54 8.27 1.45
C SER A 119 -10.39 9.35 0.79
N HIS A 120 -9.77 10.20 -0.04
CA HIS A 120 -10.44 11.39 -0.57
C HIS A 120 -10.79 11.28 -2.05
N VAL A 121 -10.14 10.39 -2.78
CA VAL A 121 -10.42 10.21 -4.21
C VAL A 121 -11.23 8.93 -4.42
N LEU A 122 -10.63 7.75 -4.19
CA LEU A 122 -11.24 6.49 -4.59
C LEU A 122 -12.56 6.25 -3.86
N ASN A 123 -12.57 6.45 -2.53
CA ASN A 123 -13.76 6.31 -1.70
C ASN A 123 -14.85 7.35 -2.01
N ARG A 124 -14.53 8.49 -2.61
CA ARG A 124 -15.55 9.50 -2.97
C ARG A 124 -16.11 9.31 -4.36
N TYR A 125 -15.29 8.87 -5.31
CA TYR A 125 -15.65 8.90 -6.72
C TYR A 125 -16.08 7.55 -7.30
N HIS A 126 -15.86 6.41 -6.61
CA HIS A 126 -16.41 5.04 -6.85
C HIS A 126 -16.33 4.45 -8.28
N ALA A 127 -15.95 5.23 -9.30
CA ALA A 127 -16.08 4.94 -10.72
C ALA A 127 -14.81 5.34 -11.48
N ILE A 128 -13.63 5.09 -10.89
CA ILE A 128 -12.37 5.20 -11.62
C ILE A 128 -12.14 3.82 -12.24
N SER A 129 -12.61 3.64 -13.46
CA SER A 129 -12.21 2.49 -14.27
C SER A 129 -10.86 2.82 -14.86
N LEU A 130 -9.79 2.26 -14.32
CA LEU A 130 -8.69 1.91 -15.20
C LEU A 130 -9.05 0.59 -15.84
N ASP A 131 -8.83 0.48 -17.15
CA ASP A 131 -8.64 -0.82 -17.78
C ASP A 131 -7.35 -1.42 -17.20
N TYR A 132 -7.46 -1.94 -15.98
CA TYR A 132 -6.36 -2.50 -15.22
C TYR A 132 -5.99 -3.83 -15.87
N GLU A 133 -5.13 -3.75 -16.87
CA GLU A 133 -4.58 -4.93 -17.51
C GLU A 133 -3.42 -5.45 -16.66
N ARG A 134 -3.60 -6.65 -16.09
CA ARG A 134 -2.50 -7.36 -15.43
C ARG A 134 -1.37 -7.52 -16.41
N VAL A 135 -0.19 -7.08 -16.01
CA VAL A 135 0.89 -6.88 -16.96
C VAL A 135 1.51 -8.20 -17.40
N ASP A 136 1.78 -9.11 -16.47
CA ASP A 136 2.02 -10.55 -16.65
C ASP A 136 2.37 -11.19 -15.29
N LYS A 137 2.67 -12.50 -15.30
CA LYS A 137 3.04 -13.26 -14.09
C LYS A 137 4.39 -12.86 -13.51
N GLU A 138 5.33 -12.42 -14.33
CA GLU A 138 6.69 -12.06 -13.89
C GLU A 138 6.67 -10.74 -13.11
N ASP A 139 5.89 -9.76 -13.57
CA ASP A 139 5.66 -8.51 -12.85
C ASP A 139 4.99 -8.76 -11.49
N SER A 140 3.91 -9.56 -11.48
CA SER A 140 3.22 -9.93 -10.24
C SER A 140 4.15 -10.61 -9.23
N ARG A 141 5.05 -11.48 -9.71
CA ARG A 141 6.06 -12.15 -8.89
C ARG A 141 7.06 -11.16 -8.32
N THR A 142 7.61 -10.28 -9.15
CA THR A 142 8.58 -9.26 -8.74
C THR A 142 8.01 -8.36 -7.64
N VAL A 143 6.76 -7.93 -7.80
CA VAL A 143 6.08 -7.11 -6.79
C VAL A 143 5.83 -7.89 -5.49
N ALA A 144 5.38 -9.14 -5.58
CA ALA A 144 5.14 -9.98 -4.41
C ALA A 144 6.43 -10.27 -3.62
N GLU A 145 7.54 -10.54 -4.32
CA GLU A 145 8.85 -10.75 -3.68
C GLU A 145 9.37 -9.47 -3.00
N ALA A 146 9.22 -8.32 -3.65
CA ALA A 146 9.57 -7.03 -3.04
C ALA A 146 8.71 -6.72 -1.81
N TYR A 147 7.39 -6.98 -1.88
CA TYR A 147 6.49 -6.86 -0.72
C TYR A 147 6.96 -7.75 0.44
N CYS A 148 7.23 -9.04 0.18
CA CYS A 148 7.72 -9.96 1.21
C CYS A 148 9.04 -9.46 1.80
N THR A 149 9.95 -8.92 0.98
CA THR A 149 11.24 -8.38 1.43
C THR A 149 11.05 -7.23 2.43
N VAL A 150 10.12 -6.30 2.17
CA VAL A 150 9.82 -5.17 3.06
C VAL A 150 9.36 -5.62 4.45
N PHE A 151 8.61 -6.72 4.51
CA PHE A 151 8.00 -7.25 5.73
C PHE A 151 8.69 -8.52 6.24
N THR A 152 9.89 -8.84 5.74
CA THR A 152 10.63 -10.04 6.13
C THR A 152 11.06 -9.93 7.59
N PRO A 153 10.75 -10.94 8.43
CA PRO A 153 11.20 -10.96 9.81
C PRO A 153 12.73 -11.13 9.96
N PRO A 154 13.34 -10.55 11.00
CA PRO A 154 12.75 -9.59 11.93
C PRO A 154 12.55 -8.24 11.24
N MET A 155 11.33 -7.70 11.28
CA MET A 155 11.11 -6.34 10.79
C MET A 155 11.84 -5.36 11.69
N ASP A 156 12.53 -4.41 11.07
CA ASP A 156 13.16 -3.31 11.80
C ASP A 156 12.08 -2.49 12.52
N LEU A 157 12.22 -2.37 13.85
CA LEU A 157 11.35 -1.52 14.67
C LEU A 157 11.33 -0.07 14.19
N SER A 158 12.40 0.39 13.54
CA SER A 158 12.49 1.72 12.94
C SER A 158 11.51 1.92 11.77
N LEU A 159 11.07 0.84 11.12
CA LEU A 159 10.07 0.87 10.05
C LEU A 159 8.64 0.98 10.60
N ALA A 160 8.39 0.54 11.82
CA ALA A 160 7.04 0.46 12.38
C ALA A 160 6.33 1.83 12.55
N PRO A 161 7.02 2.94 12.88
CA PRO A 161 6.43 4.29 12.84
C PRO A 161 6.12 4.79 11.43
N ILE A 162 6.86 4.30 10.42
CA ILE A 162 6.87 4.82 9.05
C ILE A 162 5.85 4.07 8.19
N ILE A 163 5.81 2.74 8.31
CA ILE A 163 4.85 1.87 7.64
C ILE A 163 3.62 1.73 8.51
N GLN A 164 2.84 2.79 8.64
CA GLN A 164 1.64 2.75 9.48
C GLN A 164 0.64 1.68 9.00
N LEU A 165 -0.25 1.30 9.91
CA LEU A 165 -1.19 0.19 9.69
C LEU A 165 -2.15 0.43 8.51
N ASP A 166 -2.46 1.68 8.20
CA ASP A 166 -3.21 2.07 7.01
C ASP A 166 -2.49 1.62 5.73
N VAL A 167 -1.24 2.00 5.52
CA VAL A 167 -0.46 1.61 4.33
C VAL A 167 -0.11 0.12 4.35
N SER A 168 0.12 -0.48 5.52
CA SER A 168 0.33 -1.93 5.63
C SER A 168 -0.88 -2.71 5.11
N MET A 169 -2.09 -2.26 5.45
CA MET A 169 -3.35 -2.82 4.97
C MET A 169 -3.55 -2.59 3.47
N MET A 170 -3.31 -1.37 2.99
CA MET A 170 -3.42 -1.04 1.55
C MET A 170 -2.48 -1.90 0.70
N LEU A 171 -1.21 -2.01 1.08
CA LEU A 171 -0.21 -2.82 0.38
C LEU A 171 -0.59 -4.30 0.35
N PHE A 172 -1.12 -4.82 1.46
CA PHE A 172 -1.58 -6.22 1.55
C PHE A 172 -2.74 -6.50 0.58
N ARG A 173 -3.74 -5.62 0.51
CA ARG A 173 -4.83 -5.75 -0.47
C ARG A 173 -4.32 -5.65 -1.89
N TRP A 174 -3.52 -4.62 -2.16
CA TRP A 174 -2.96 -4.34 -3.48
C TRP A 174 -2.16 -5.53 -4.03
N VAL A 175 -1.25 -6.12 -3.24
CA VAL A 175 -0.46 -7.26 -3.71
C VAL A 175 -1.32 -8.48 -4.02
N LEU A 176 -2.40 -8.73 -3.25
CA LEU A 176 -3.35 -9.80 -3.54
C LEU A 176 -4.15 -9.54 -4.83
N ASP A 177 -4.58 -8.29 -5.05
CA ASP A 177 -5.28 -7.89 -6.28
C ASP A 177 -4.39 -8.05 -7.52
N LEU A 178 -3.09 -7.75 -7.40
CA LEU A 178 -2.09 -8.00 -8.44
C LEU A 178 -1.93 -9.48 -8.78
N LEU A 179 -1.86 -10.35 -7.77
CA LEU A 179 -1.83 -11.81 -7.96
C LEU A 179 -3.14 -12.34 -8.55
N GLY A 180 -4.20 -11.59 -8.34
CA GLY A 180 -5.47 -11.81 -8.98
C GLY A 180 -6.53 -12.46 -8.17
N TRP A 181 -6.48 -12.22 -6.86
CA TRP A 181 -7.44 -12.64 -5.86
C TRP A 181 -8.91 -12.55 -6.34
N GLN A 182 -9.34 -11.41 -6.88
CA GLN A 182 -10.74 -11.22 -7.31
C GLN A 182 -11.08 -11.82 -8.67
N ALA A 183 -10.09 -12.18 -9.50
CA ALA A 183 -10.37 -12.68 -10.85
C ALA A 183 -10.88 -14.12 -10.86
N LYS A 184 -11.56 -14.45 -11.96
CA LYS A 184 -11.87 -15.83 -12.33
C LYS A 184 -10.62 -16.45 -12.95
N GLY A 185 -9.89 -17.27 -12.20
CA GLY A 185 -8.68 -17.94 -12.67
C GLY A 185 -7.69 -18.24 -11.53
N ALA A 186 -6.61 -18.95 -11.87
CA ALA A 186 -5.51 -19.19 -10.96
C ALA A 186 -4.71 -17.90 -10.69
N LEU A 187 -4.08 -17.84 -9.51
CA LEU A 187 -3.26 -16.69 -9.13
C LEU A 187 -1.94 -16.67 -9.91
N ALA A 188 -1.47 -15.47 -10.28
CA ALA A 188 -0.29 -15.28 -11.11
C ALA A 188 1.04 -15.71 -10.45
N GLY A 189 1.07 -15.79 -9.12
CA GLY A 189 2.19 -16.22 -8.29
C GLY A 189 1.68 -16.97 -7.06
N GLU A 190 0.87 -18.00 -7.30
CA GLU A 190 0.18 -18.74 -6.24
C GLU A 190 1.14 -19.28 -5.15
N ASP A 191 2.35 -19.67 -5.53
CA ASP A 191 3.42 -20.15 -4.63
C ASP A 191 3.91 -19.10 -3.62
N LEU A 192 3.70 -17.82 -3.90
CA LEU A 192 4.10 -16.71 -3.03
C LEU A 192 3.02 -16.34 -2.00
N VAL A 193 1.78 -16.83 -2.18
CA VAL A 193 0.66 -16.52 -1.27
C VAL A 193 0.99 -16.85 0.19
N PRO A 194 1.59 -18.01 0.53
CA PRO A 194 1.99 -18.29 1.91
C PRO A 194 2.97 -17.25 2.47
N HIS A 195 3.94 -16.81 1.66
CA HIS A 195 4.96 -15.86 2.07
C HIS A 195 4.37 -14.46 2.32
N ILE A 196 3.42 -14.04 1.48
CA ILE A 196 2.69 -12.78 1.64
C ILE A 196 1.88 -12.78 2.93
N ILE A 197 1.13 -13.86 3.20
CA ILE A 197 0.31 -13.99 4.41
C ILE A 197 1.22 -13.99 5.64
N LYS A 198 2.32 -14.76 5.62
CA LYS A 198 3.29 -14.80 6.73
C LYS A 198 3.90 -13.42 7.01
N SER A 199 4.21 -12.66 5.96
CA SER A 199 4.73 -11.29 6.07
C SER A 199 3.70 -10.34 6.71
N ALA A 200 2.44 -10.42 6.29
CA ALA A 200 1.36 -9.63 6.88
C ALA A 200 1.07 -10.03 8.34
N MET A 201 1.14 -11.32 8.67
CA MET A 201 1.00 -11.84 10.03
C MET A 201 2.14 -11.36 10.93
N ALA A 202 3.39 -11.41 10.45
CA ALA A 202 4.51 -10.86 11.20
C ALA A 202 4.32 -9.37 11.49
N ARG A 203 3.86 -8.59 10.49
CA ARG A 203 3.53 -7.17 10.65
C ARG A 203 2.46 -6.97 11.73
N LEU A 204 1.42 -7.80 11.72
CA LEU A 204 0.35 -7.74 12.71
C LEU A 204 0.84 -8.10 14.11
N THR A 205 1.64 -9.16 14.26
CA THR A 205 2.23 -9.57 15.56
C THR A 205 3.00 -8.42 16.19
N LEU A 206 3.83 -7.73 15.39
CA LEU A 206 4.61 -6.59 15.86
C LEU A 206 3.71 -5.46 16.43
N GLU A 207 2.61 -5.16 15.76
CA GLU A 207 1.71 -4.08 16.18
C GLU A 207 0.87 -4.48 17.40
N ILE A 208 0.47 -5.75 17.52
CA ILE A 208 -0.17 -6.26 18.73
C ILE A 208 0.79 -6.16 19.92
N ASP A 209 2.07 -6.50 19.74
CA ASP A 209 3.06 -6.43 20.81
C ASP A 209 3.30 -4.98 21.25
N ARG A 210 3.30 -4.03 20.30
CA ARG A 210 3.35 -2.59 20.59
C ARG A 210 2.11 -2.10 21.32
N GLU A 211 0.93 -2.60 20.98
CA GLU A 211 -0.31 -2.24 21.65
C GLU A 211 -0.39 -2.80 23.08
N TRP A 212 0.07 -4.04 23.27
CA TRP A 212 -0.01 -4.75 24.54
C TRP A 212 1.04 -4.28 25.55
N SER A 213 2.28 -4.08 25.08
CA SER A 213 3.46 -3.87 25.92
C SER A 213 4.26 -2.61 25.60
N GLY A 214 3.92 -1.92 24.52
CA GLY A 214 4.65 -0.75 24.01
C GLY A 214 3.91 0.58 24.13
N PRO A 215 4.54 1.68 23.71
CA PRO A 215 3.97 3.02 23.74
C PRO A 215 3.05 3.24 22.54
N MET A 216 1.89 2.57 22.51
CA MET A 216 0.89 2.81 21.46
C MET A 216 -0.15 3.83 21.89
N LEU A 217 -0.35 4.86 21.06
CA LEU A 217 -1.37 5.88 21.28
C LEU A 217 -2.77 5.28 21.21
N ASP A 218 -3.67 5.66 22.13
CA ASP A 218 -5.03 5.08 22.21
C ASP A 218 -5.81 5.16 20.89
N LYS A 219 -5.65 6.25 20.13
CA LYS A 219 -6.27 6.46 18.80
C LYS A 219 -5.82 5.46 17.72
N ARG A 220 -4.74 4.69 17.95
CA ARG A 220 -4.19 3.72 17.00
C ARG A 220 -4.72 2.30 17.20
N ARG A 221 -5.31 1.98 18.36
CA ARG A 221 -5.74 0.60 18.70
C ARG A 221 -6.78 0.03 17.72
N ALA A 222 -7.75 0.84 17.33
CA ALA A 222 -8.76 0.48 16.32
C ALA A 222 -8.16 0.08 14.95
N PHE A 223 -6.97 0.58 14.60
CA PHE A 223 -6.30 0.22 13.35
C PHE A 223 -5.71 -1.19 13.41
N THR A 224 -5.20 -1.64 14.57
CA THR A 224 -4.70 -3.01 14.75
C THR A 224 -5.82 -4.01 14.55
N ASN A 225 -6.99 -3.72 15.14
CA ASN A 225 -8.19 -4.52 14.98
C ASN A 225 -8.65 -4.60 13.52
N ARG A 226 -8.67 -3.46 12.82
CA ARG A 226 -9.02 -3.43 11.40
C ARG A 226 -8.04 -4.23 10.56
N TYR A 227 -6.73 -4.07 10.80
CA TYR A 227 -5.70 -4.79 10.07
C TYR A 227 -5.76 -6.30 10.33
N ALA A 228 -6.03 -6.73 11.57
CA ALA A 228 -6.28 -8.12 11.90
C ALA A 228 -7.48 -8.67 11.11
N GLY A 229 -8.60 -7.95 11.08
CA GLY A 229 -9.78 -8.33 10.31
C GLY A 229 -9.48 -8.57 8.82
N GLU A 230 -8.63 -7.74 8.24
CA GLU A 230 -8.18 -7.86 6.84
C GLU A 230 -7.27 -9.07 6.64
N VAL A 231 -6.20 -9.21 7.44
CA VAL A 231 -5.27 -10.34 7.31
C VAL A 231 -6.02 -11.66 7.46
N PHE A 232 -6.83 -11.84 8.51
CA PHE A 232 -7.60 -13.07 8.72
C PHE A 232 -8.74 -13.23 7.69
N GLY A 233 -9.43 -12.15 7.31
CA GLY A 233 -10.53 -12.17 6.36
C GLY A 233 -10.10 -12.58 4.95
N TYR A 234 -9.02 -12.01 4.42
CA TYR A 234 -8.49 -12.39 3.11
C TYR A 234 -7.87 -13.78 3.14
N THR A 235 -7.12 -14.10 4.19
CA THR A 235 -6.49 -15.42 4.37
C THR A 235 -7.54 -16.54 4.42
N SER A 236 -8.60 -16.38 5.21
CA SER A 236 -9.69 -17.36 5.26
C SER A 236 -10.43 -17.47 3.93
N SER A 237 -10.65 -16.34 3.25
CA SER A 237 -11.34 -16.34 1.95
C SER A 237 -10.55 -17.05 0.86
N LEU A 238 -9.22 -16.96 0.83
CA LEU A 238 -8.37 -17.69 -0.10
C LEU A 238 -8.56 -19.21 0.01
N VAL A 239 -8.74 -19.71 1.24
CA VAL A 239 -9.00 -21.13 1.53
C VAL A 239 -10.44 -21.50 1.19
N LEU A 240 -11.41 -20.76 1.71
CA LEU A 240 -12.84 -21.06 1.55
C LEU A 240 -13.30 -21.01 0.09
N GLN A 241 -12.75 -20.09 -0.69
CA GLN A 241 -13.08 -19.95 -2.11
C GLN A 241 -12.26 -20.90 -3.01
N LYS A 242 -11.40 -21.75 -2.45
CA LYS A 242 -10.51 -22.66 -3.20
C LYS A 242 -9.73 -21.94 -4.30
N LYS A 243 -9.27 -20.71 -4.01
CA LYS A 243 -8.53 -19.86 -4.96
C LYS A 243 -7.13 -20.41 -5.24
N ILE A 244 -6.60 -21.17 -4.30
CA ILE A 244 -5.33 -21.87 -4.42
C ILE A 244 -5.62 -23.24 -5.03
N SER A 245 -5.08 -23.48 -6.21
CA SER A 245 -5.32 -24.70 -7.00
C SER A 245 -4.20 -25.74 -6.85
N THR A 246 -3.00 -25.30 -6.51
CA THR A 246 -1.79 -26.13 -6.39
C THR A 246 -1.76 -26.80 -5.02
N HIS A 247 -1.72 -28.12 -5.02
CA HIS A 247 -1.76 -28.92 -3.78
C HIS A 247 -0.62 -28.61 -2.81
N SER A 248 0.62 -28.44 -3.30
CA SER A 248 1.76 -28.10 -2.44
C SER A 248 1.59 -26.74 -1.76
N VAL A 249 0.99 -25.76 -2.43
CA VAL A 249 0.70 -24.44 -1.87
C VAL A 249 -0.43 -24.52 -0.84
N GLN A 250 -1.48 -25.30 -1.13
CA GLN A 250 -2.54 -25.57 -0.15
C GLN A 250 -1.96 -26.22 1.12
N GLN A 251 -1.07 -27.21 0.97
CA GLN A 251 -0.38 -27.84 2.09
C GLN A 251 0.46 -26.83 2.88
N ALA A 252 1.21 -25.95 2.21
CA ALA A 252 1.99 -24.91 2.88
C ALA A 252 1.10 -23.93 3.66
N LEU A 253 -0.06 -23.55 3.13
CA LEU A 253 -1.03 -22.72 3.85
C LEU A 253 -1.64 -23.45 5.05
N VAL A 254 -2.07 -24.70 4.87
CA VAL A 254 -2.61 -25.51 5.97
C VAL A 254 -1.55 -25.71 7.05
N GLN A 255 -0.32 -26.02 6.65
CA GLN A 255 0.80 -26.16 7.58
C GLN A 255 1.03 -24.86 8.35
N MET A 256 1.05 -23.71 7.69
CA MET A 256 1.15 -22.42 8.37
C MET A 256 0.01 -22.18 9.37
N PHE A 257 -1.22 -22.58 9.07
CA PHE A 257 -2.34 -22.44 10.01
C PHE A 257 -2.28 -23.40 11.19
N VAL A 258 -1.65 -24.56 11.00
CA VAL A 258 -1.46 -25.57 12.05
C VAL A 258 -0.20 -25.30 12.87
N GLU A 259 0.79 -24.63 12.30
CA GLU A 259 1.97 -24.15 13.00
C GLU A 259 1.58 -23.11 14.07
N GLY A 260 2.29 -23.15 15.20
CA GLY A 260 1.93 -22.41 16.42
C GLY A 260 1.74 -20.91 16.21
N ASP A 261 2.47 -20.32 15.25
CA ASP A 261 2.46 -18.89 14.94
C ASP A 261 1.04 -18.37 14.61
N PHE A 262 0.23 -19.14 13.88
CA PHE A 262 -1.13 -18.71 13.52
C PHE A 262 -2.09 -18.77 14.71
N HIS A 263 -2.09 -19.87 15.46
CA HIS A 263 -2.97 -20.05 16.62
C HIS A 263 -2.60 -19.08 17.75
N GLU A 264 -1.31 -18.85 17.96
CA GLU A 264 -0.81 -17.85 18.89
C GLU A 264 -1.28 -16.45 18.49
N LEU A 265 -1.10 -16.07 17.23
CA LEU A 265 -1.55 -14.78 16.72
C LEU A 265 -3.08 -14.62 16.82
N ALA A 266 -3.85 -15.66 16.49
CA ALA A 266 -5.30 -15.65 16.63
C ALA A 266 -5.72 -15.46 18.10
N GLY A 267 -5.04 -16.13 19.04
CA GLY A 267 -5.26 -15.92 20.48
C GLY A 267 -4.97 -14.49 20.91
N ARG A 268 -3.84 -13.93 20.47
CA ARG A 268 -3.47 -12.52 20.73
C ARG A 268 -4.51 -11.54 20.17
N VAL A 269 -5.01 -11.76 18.96
CA VAL A 269 -6.08 -10.94 18.35
C VAL A 269 -7.38 -11.05 19.14
N LEU A 270 -7.80 -12.25 19.55
CA LEU A 270 -9.00 -12.43 20.38
C LEU A 270 -8.89 -11.69 21.72
N MET A 271 -7.73 -11.76 22.36
CA MET A 271 -7.46 -10.99 23.58
C MET A 271 -7.55 -9.48 23.34
N LEU A 272 -7.07 -8.99 22.19
CA LEU A 272 -7.12 -7.58 21.83
C LEU A 272 -8.57 -7.10 21.60
N VAL A 273 -9.36 -7.85 20.82
CA VAL A 273 -10.77 -7.53 20.53
C VAL A 273 -11.63 -7.56 21.80
N THR A 274 -11.45 -8.56 22.67
CA THR A 274 -12.23 -8.69 23.91
C THR A 274 -11.88 -7.64 24.97
N ARG A 275 -10.70 -7.00 24.90
CA ARG A 275 -10.29 -5.94 25.81
C ARG A 275 -10.92 -4.59 25.47
N GLU A 276 -11.26 -4.35 24.20
CA GLU A 276 -11.93 -3.12 23.76
C GLU A 276 -13.46 -3.13 23.99
N SER A 277 -14.02 -4.24 24.50
CA SER A 277 -15.44 -4.43 24.83
C SER A 277 -15.72 -4.20 26.31
#